data_AF-A0A068VBY7-F1
#
_entry.id   AF-A0A068VBY7-F1
#
_cell.length_a   1.000
_cell.length_b   1.000
_cell.length_c   1.000
_cell.angle_alpha   90.00
_cell.angle_beta   90.00
_cell.angle_gamma   90.00
#
_symmetry.space_group_name_H-M   'P 1'
#
loop_
_entity.id
_entity.type
_entity.pdbx_description
1 polymer ?
#
loop_
_entity_poly.entity_id
_entity_poly.type
_entity_poly.pdbx_seq_one_letter_code
_entity_poly.pdbx_strand_id
1 'polypeptide(L)'
;MRTLQIQVFLKESLEPSPPRTVIPLIRKHVTEVMGEKIGKKTVKEMIIKKILEINLKHFKNCEPKVEEPSRADQPVSDVASQSSKSSMYSKKRIPDKPKVEELSRADLSVSDVASQSCKSYTESTTIINLLEMTESSALDQSMSKVALNSITDHERSPKMSCILFSRLFGANFEFDKDFMVQLSVAQGIFEPENEEIMEIVGSTIFDSMVEDNLFVPVRFDNLYGQLFAVNENMLDSNLFEGEEQLPMEDFMLADEVGLVSIPSTIKHLSLFRENFDLHTVEVLKSFTGMQTLMLHCECATGFNHVSHDLFLHLKRLRTLDLHQLDITELPSSVGDLEYLHYLDVSETSIKYLPETVDSLYLLQTLKLKGCLQLCRLPKNTRRLVRLCHLDLDIIRQLKSMPIGLGSLTSLQTLSGFLVGKKDGCYIGELKNLVNLRGSLCISRLENISSPDKAEQANLSNKKHITKLQLQWSTLSL
;
A
#
# COMPACT_ATOMS: atom_id res chain seq x y z
N MET A 1 -8.54 -19.09 24.53
CA MET A 1 -7.55 -18.39 23.67
C MET A 1 -6.51 -17.77 24.58
N ARG A 2 -5.20 -18.08 24.45
CA ARG A 2 -4.14 -17.34 25.18
C ARG A 2 -3.52 -16.31 24.22
N THR A 3 -4.24 -15.22 24.01
CA THR A 3 -3.81 -14.11 23.16
C THR A 3 -2.95 -13.16 24.00
N LEU A 4 -1.68 -12.97 23.62
CA LEU A 4 -0.86 -11.93 24.23
C LEU A 4 -1.15 -10.61 23.51
N GLN A 5 -2.25 -9.95 23.88
CA GLN A 5 -2.53 -8.60 23.40
C GLN A 5 -1.63 -7.60 24.13
N ILE A 6 -0.54 -7.21 23.46
CA ILE A 6 0.20 -6.00 23.83
C ILE A 6 -0.51 -4.83 23.15
N GLN A 7 -1.64 -4.39 23.72
CA GLN A 7 -2.25 -3.12 23.35
C GLN A 7 -1.39 -1.98 23.88
N VAL A 8 -0.61 -1.36 22.98
CA VAL A 8 -0.01 -0.06 23.25
C VAL A 8 -1.06 1.00 22.89
N PHE A 9 -1.71 1.55 23.91
CA PHE A 9 -2.49 2.77 23.75
C PHE A 9 -1.53 3.96 23.67
N LEU A 10 -1.15 4.35 22.46
CA LEU A 10 -0.82 5.74 22.19
C LEU A 10 -2.16 6.48 22.18
N LYS A 11 -2.54 7.03 23.34
CA LYS A 11 -3.76 7.81 23.46
C LYS A 11 -3.53 9.13 22.72
N GLU A 12 -4.32 9.39 21.68
CA GLU A 12 -4.44 10.73 21.11
C GLU A 12 -4.83 11.70 22.23
N SER A 13 -3.89 12.58 22.53
CA SER A 13 -3.97 13.57 23.59
C SER A 13 -3.14 14.73 23.10
N LEU A 14 -3.70 15.94 23.14
CA LEU A 14 -3.09 17.19 22.69
C LEU A 14 -1.99 17.69 23.66
N GLU A 15 -1.14 16.77 24.16
CA GLU A 15 -0.01 17.06 25.05
C GLU A 15 1.27 16.37 24.56
N PRO A 16 2.42 17.07 24.55
CA PRO A 16 3.66 16.58 23.96
C PRO A 16 4.46 15.67 24.92
N SER A 17 3.88 14.55 25.40
CA SER A 17 4.64 13.37 25.85
C SER A 17 3.76 12.17 26.22
N PRO A 18 4.18 10.92 25.95
CA PRO A 18 3.53 9.75 26.53
C PRO A 18 3.87 9.64 28.04
N PRO A 19 2.92 9.30 28.91
CA PRO A 19 3.18 9.21 30.34
C PRO A 19 4.13 8.06 30.69
N ARG A 20 5.10 8.33 31.58
CA ARG A 20 6.19 7.42 32.03
C ARG A 20 5.74 6.09 32.70
N THR A 21 4.44 5.81 32.72
CA THR A 21 3.78 4.69 33.40
C THR A 21 3.56 3.43 32.54
N VAL A 22 3.72 3.50 31.22
CA VAL A 22 3.48 2.34 30.33
C VAL A 22 4.55 1.24 30.46
N ILE A 23 5.84 1.62 30.55
CA ILE A 23 6.95 0.65 30.65
C ILE A 23 6.88 -0.22 31.94
N PRO A 24 6.56 0.33 33.14
CA PRO A 24 6.30 -0.47 34.34
C PRO A 24 5.13 -1.46 34.19
N LEU A 25 4.04 -1.07 33.52
CA LEU A 25 2.88 -1.94 33.30
C LEU A 25 3.21 -3.12 32.37
N ILE A 26 3.94 -2.86 31.28
CA ILE A 26 4.46 -3.92 30.39
C ILE A 26 5.37 -4.88 31.19
N ARG A 27 6.28 -4.37 32.02
CA ARG A 27 7.11 -5.23 32.90
C ARG A 27 6.28 -6.07 33.86
N LYS A 28 5.25 -5.50 34.50
CA LYS A 28 4.39 -6.21 35.44
C LYS A 28 3.65 -7.35 34.76
N HIS A 29 3.02 -7.08 33.61
CA HIS A 29 2.27 -8.10 32.88
C HIS A 29 3.17 -9.19 32.30
N VAL A 30 4.37 -8.84 31.84
CA VAL A 30 5.42 -9.82 31.47
C VAL A 30 5.84 -10.68 32.66
N THR A 31 5.89 -10.13 33.88
CA THR A 31 6.24 -10.90 35.08
C THR A 31 5.13 -11.85 35.51
N GLU A 32 3.86 -11.43 35.41
CA GLU A 32 2.70 -12.27 35.70
C GLU A 32 2.59 -13.46 34.72
N VAL A 33 2.76 -13.23 33.41
CA VAL A 33 2.75 -14.29 32.38
C VAL A 33 3.92 -15.27 32.53
N MET A 34 5.06 -14.82 33.06
CA MET A 34 6.27 -15.64 33.27
C MET A 34 6.32 -16.32 34.67
N GLY A 35 5.37 -16.03 35.56
CA GLY A 35 5.36 -16.51 36.94
C GLY A 35 4.85 -17.95 37.12
N GLU A 36 3.97 -18.42 36.24
CA GLU A 36 3.41 -19.77 36.33
C GLU A 36 4.32 -20.84 35.69
N LYS A 37 5.01 -21.60 36.55
CA LYS A 37 5.86 -22.78 36.28
C LYS A 37 7.30 -22.50 35.83
N ILE A 38 8.12 -22.09 36.79
CA ILE A 38 9.58 -22.23 36.73
C ILE A 38 9.95 -23.73 36.75
N GLY A 39 10.21 -24.33 35.58
CA GLY A 39 10.67 -25.72 35.49
C GLY A 39 10.71 -26.26 34.07
N LYS A 40 11.89 -26.22 33.43
CA LYS A 40 12.16 -26.44 31.99
C LYS A 40 11.61 -25.33 31.09
N LYS A 41 12.47 -24.37 30.71
CA LYS A 41 12.14 -23.37 29.69
C LYS A 41 11.79 -24.06 28.37
N THR A 42 10.54 -23.96 27.96
CA THR A 42 10.12 -24.43 26.64
C THR A 42 10.69 -23.52 25.55
N VAL A 43 10.89 -24.06 24.34
CA VAL A 43 11.28 -23.26 23.15
C VAL A 43 10.31 -22.08 22.93
N LYS A 44 9.02 -22.29 23.27
CA LYS A 44 7.97 -21.28 23.29
C LYS A 44 8.28 -20.11 24.24
N GLU A 45 8.70 -20.35 25.48
CA GLU A 45 9.13 -19.28 26.40
C GLU A 45 10.37 -18.54 25.90
N MET A 46 11.32 -19.23 25.26
CA MET A 46 12.51 -18.60 24.68
C MET A 46 12.16 -17.68 23.51
N ILE A 47 11.23 -18.10 22.65
CA ILE A 47 10.70 -17.29 21.54
C ILE A 47 9.88 -16.11 22.09
N ILE A 48 9.01 -16.33 23.08
CA ILE A 48 8.27 -15.26 23.76
C ILE A 48 9.24 -14.23 24.32
N LYS A 49 10.26 -14.66 25.10
CA LYS A 49 11.26 -13.76 25.69
C LYS A 49 12.03 -12.98 24.62
N LYS A 50 12.47 -13.65 23.54
CA LYS A 50 13.22 -13.00 22.45
C LYS A 50 12.36 -11.99 21.69
N ILE A 51 11.10 -12.31 21.36
CA ILE A 51 10.19 -11.37 20.69
C ILE A 51 9.84 -10.20 21.63
N LEU A 52 9.64 -10.44 22.93
CA LEU A 52 9.45 -9.37 23.92
C LEU A 52 10.69 -8.48 24.07
N GLU A 53 11.90 -9.03 24.02
CA GLU A 53 13.15 -8.26 24.01
C GLU A 53 13.29 -7.40 22.74
N ILE A 54 12.89 -7.95 21.58
CA ILE A 54 12.84 -7.21 20.31
C ILE A 54 11.82 -6.06 20.40
N ASN A 55 10.63 -6.30 20.94
CA ASN A 55 9.60 -5.28 21.15
C ASN A 55 10.06 -4.19 22.12
N LEU A 56 10.68 -4.56 23.25
CA LEU A 56 11.21 -3.59 24.22
C LEU A 56 12.34 -2.72 23.66
N LYS A 57 13.14 -3.25 22.71
CA LYS A 57 14.11 -2.44 21.96
C LYS A 57 13.43 -1.54 20.92
N HIS A 58 12.42 -2.06 20.22
CA HIS A 58 11.65 -1.32 19.23
C HIS A 58 11.01 -0.06 19.83
N PHE A 59 10.22 -0.20 20.90
CA PHE A 59 9.55 0.93 21.52
C PHE A 59 10.50 1.96 22.14
N LYS A 60 11.65 1.52 22.69
CA LYS A 60 12.71 2.44 23.15
C LYS A 60 13.35 3.25 22.03
N ASN A 61 13.39 2.72 20.81
CA ASN A 61 13.93 3.41 19.64
C ASN A 61 12.89 4.34 18.97
N CYS A 62 11.64 4.31 19.42
CA CYS A 62 10.55 5.18 18.97
C CYS A 62 10.25 6.33 19.96
N GLU A 63 10.96 6.42 21.08
CA GLU A 63 10.95 7.63 21.92
C GLU A 63 11.70 8.76 21.18
N PRO A 64 11.12 9.96 21.05
CA PRO A 64 11.85 11.09 20.49
C PRO A 64 13.05 11.41 21.37
N LYS A 65 14.23 11.52 20.76
CA LYS A 65 15.44 11.98 21.46
C LYS A 65 15.24 13.45 21.85
N VAL A 66 14.98 13.69 23.13
CA VAL A 66 15.09 15.03 23.70
C VAL A 66 16.56 15.42 23.67
N GLU A 67 16.95 16.28 22.74
CA GLU A 67 18.23 16.98 22.83
C GLU A 67 18.15 17.95 24.01
N GLU A 68 19.09 17.83 24.96
CA GLU A 68 19.16 18.76 26.08
C GLU A 68 19.55 20.16 25.57
N PRO A 69 18.83 21.22 25.95
CA PRO A 69 19.20 22.58 25.55
C PRO A 69 20.59 22.92 26.10
N SER A 70 21.53 23.27 25.21
CA SER A 70 22.84 23.76 25.60
C SER A 70 22.70 25.03 26.43
N ARG A 71 23.14 24.97 27.70
CA ARG A 71 23.20 26.14 28.59
C ARG A 71 24.01 27.28 27.95
N ALA A 72 23.36 28.44 27.82
CA ALA A 72 24.02 29.71 27.53
C ALA A 72 23.36 30.83 28.36
N ASP A 73 23.65 30.86 29.65
CA ASP A 73 23.48 32.06 30.48
C ASP A 73 24.73 32.93 30.36
N GLN A 74 24.61 34.15 29.82
CA GLN A 74 25.02 35.42 30.46
C GLN A 74 24.96 36.63 29.49
N PRO A 75 24.88 37.87 30.01
CA PRO A 75 24.02 38.89 29.41
C PRO A 75 24.72 39.96 28.55
N VAL A 76 23.87 40.78 27.92
CA VAL A 76 24.19 41.97 27.13
C VAL A 76 24.98 43.01 27.94
N SER A 77 25.99 43.60 27.32
CA SER A 77 26.50 44.94 27.66
C SER A 77 26.87 45.71 26.39
N ASP A 78 26.57 47.01 26.39
CA ASP A 78 26.81 47.93 25.27
C ASP A 78 28.31 48.16 24.99
N VAL A 79 28.63 48.61 23.76
CA VAL A 79 29.23 49.93 23.48
C VAL A 79 29.58 50.08 21.98
N ALA A 80 29.51 51.31 21.49
CA ALA A 80 29.69 51.70 20.09
C ALA A 80 31.12 51.51 19.53
N SER A 81 31.24 51.46 18.19
CA SER A 81 31.96 52.46 17.36
C SER A 81 32.69 51.93 16.10
N GLN A 82 32.49 52.67 15.00
CA GLN A 82 33.46 53.03 13.94
C GLN A 82 34.23 51.97 13.10
N SER A 83 33.93 52.03 11.79
CA SER A 83 34.89 52.28 10.69
C SER A 83 35.67 51.14 9.99
N SER A 84 35.31 50.94 8.71
CA SER A 84 36.15 51.16 7.51
C SER A 84 37.37 50.25 7.17
N LYS A 85 37.46 49.96 5.84
CA LYS A 85 38.62 49.48 5.02
C LYS A 85 38.92 47.96 5.05
N SER A 86 39.56 47.34 4.05
CA SER A 86 39.64 47.57 2.57
C SER A 86 40.61 46.55 1.92
N SER A 87 40.16 45.72 0.96
CA SER A 87 40.98 45.14 -0.13
C SER A 87 42.13 44.15 0.25
N MET A 88 42.88 43.44 -0.61
CA MET A 88 43.01 43.33 -2.08
C MET A 88 43.60 41.93 -2.48
N TYR A 89 43.21 41.38 -3.65
CA TYR A 89 43.98 40.55 -4.62
C TYR A 89 44.90 39.35 -4.23
N SER A 90 44.66 38.19 -4.87
CA SER A 90 45.50 37.54 -5.94
C SER A 90 45.49 35.98 -5.88
N LYS A 91 45.69 35.14 -6.92
CA LYS A 91 45.56 35.12 -8.40
C LYS A 91 46.12 33.76 -8.93
N LYS A 92 45.41 33.04 -9.84
CA LYS A 92 45.92 31.99 -10.80
C LYS A 92 46.47 30.64 -10.23
N ARG A 93 46.21 29.44 -10.80
CA ARG A 93 46.36 28.98 -12.22
C ARG A 93 45.50 27.73 -12.59
N ILE A 94 45.34 27.56 -13.91
CA ILE A 94 44.93 26.39 -14.74
C ILE A 94 46.25 25.77 -15.29
N PRO A 95 46.45 24.45 -15.60
CA PRO A 95 45.74 23.67 -16.65
C PRO A 95 45.63 22.12 -16.39
N ASP A 96 45.25 21.20 -17.29
CA ASP A 96 44.90 21.22 -18.73
C ASP A 96 43.94 20.06 -19.13
N LYS A 97 43.42 20.07 -20.37
CA LYS A 97 42.69 18.96 -21.03
C LYS A 97 43.63 18.15 -21.95
N PRO A 98 43.35 16.86 -22.27
CA PRO A 98 42.53 16.51 -23.45
C PRO A 98 41.66 15.24 -23.16
N LYS A 99 41.06 14.47 -24.09
CA LYS A 99 40.87 14.50 -25.57
C LYS A 99 39.46 13.91 -25.89
N VAL A 100 39.15 13.64 -27.15
CA VAL A 100 38.09 12.75 -27.67
C VAL A 100 38.70 11.92 -28.81
N GLU A 101 38.26 10.68 -29.02
CA GLU A 101 38.48 9.93 -30.26
C GLU A 101 37.34 8.93 -30.54
N GLU A 102 37.16 8.56 -31.80
CA GLU A 102 35.95 7.97 -32.38
C GLU A 102 36.14 6.52 -32.88
N LEU A 103 35.01 5.81 -33.06
CA LEU A 103 34.78 4.73 -34.04
C LEU A 103 35.63 3.44 -34.00
N SER A 104 34.95 2.29 -33.85
CA SER A 104 34.93 1.25 -34.89
C SER A 104 33.85 0.18 -34.67
N ARG A 105 33.37 -0.42 -35.77
CA ARG A 105 32.42 -1.53 -35.83
C ARG A 105 33.17 -2.86 -35.97
N ALA A 106 32.61 -3.96 -35.46
CA ALA A 106 32.66 -5.28 -36.12
C ALA A 106 31.62 -6.25 -35.51
N ASP A 107 30.89 -6.96 -36.37
CA ASP A 107 29.98 -8.06 -36.03
C ASP A 107 30.70 -9.43 -35.95
N LEU A 108 29.91 -10.50 -35.75
CA LEU A 108 30.21 -11.94 -35.91
C LEU A 108 30.82 -12.65 -34.67
N SER A 109 30.46 -13.89 -34.33
CA SER A 109 29.40 -14.78 -34.86
C SER A 109 29.12 -15.95 -33.89
N VAL A 110 27.93 -16.55 -33.99
CA VAL A 110 27.56 -17.78 -33.26
C VAL A 110 28.06 -19.03 -34.00
N SER A 111 28.99 -19.78 -33.41
CA SER A 111 29.13 -21.25 -33.57
C SER A 111 30.26 -21.81 -32.71
N ASP A 112 29.96 -22.63 -31.71
CA ASP A 112 30.38 -24.04 -31.67
C ASP A 112 29.87 -24.75 -30.41
N VAL A 113 29.53 -26.04 -30.57
CA VAL A 113 28.80 -26.85 -29.58
C VAL A 113 29.61 -28.08 -29.18
N ALA A 114 29.47 -28.44 -27.89
CA ALA A 114 29.87 -29.69 -27.25
C ALA A 114 31.38 -29.98 -27.05
N SER A 115 31.79 -30.02 -25.78
CA SER A 115 31.84 -31.31 -25.07
C SER A 115 32.27 -31.20 -23.59
N GLN A 116 31.32 -31.31 -22.64
CA GLN A 116 31.36 -32.27 -21.51
C GLN A 116 30.19 -32.04 -20.53
N SER A 117 29.71 -33.14 -19.95
CA SER A 117 28.44 -33.21 -19.21
C SER A 117 28.58 -33.05 -17.69
N CYS A 118 27.54 -32.46 -17.08
CA CYS A 118 27.12 -32.59 -15.68
C CYS A 118 27.98 -31.96 -14.58
N LYS A 119 27.52 -30.79 -14.09
CA LYS A 119 27.33 -30.52 -12.65
C LYS A 119 26.30 -29.40 -12.38
N SER A 120 25.20 -29.79 -11.70
CA SER A 120 24.33 -28.97 -10.84
C SER A 120 23.77 -27.61 -11.32
N TYR A 121 22.57 -27.62 -11.89
CA TYR A 121 21.30 -26.99 -11.41
C TYR A 121 21.24 -25.61 -10.68
N THR A 122 22.31 -24.84 -10.48
CA THR A 122 22.26 -23.53 -9.78
C THR A 122 22.25 -22.32 -10.72
N GLU A 123 22.65 -22.48 -11.98
CA GLU A 123 22.71 -21.36 -12.94
C GLU A 123 21.35 -21.06 -13.58
N SER A 124 20.49 -22.05 -13.77
CA SER A 124 19.19 -21.85 -14.45
C SER A 124 18.26 -20.92 -13.66
N THR A 125 18.26 -20.97 -12.32
CA THR A 125 17.48 -20.06 -11.47
C THR A 125 18.05 -18.64 -11.49
N THR A 126 19.38 -18.51 -11.56
CA THR A 126 20.06 -17.20 -11.62
C THR A 126 19.88 -16.54 -12.98
N ILE A 127 19.88 -17.32 -14.08
CA ILE A 127 19.61 -16.82 -15.43
C ILE A 127 18.14 -16.44 -15.60
N ILE A 128 17.19 -17.21 -15.05
CA ILE A 128 15.78 -16.80 -15.02
C ILE A 128 15.62 -15.50 -14.22
N ASN A 129 16.18 -15.40 -13.01
CA ASN A 129 16.11 -14.16 -12.22
C ASN A 129 16.79 -12.97 -12.94
N LEU A 130 17.91 -13.18 -13.65
CA LEU A 130 18.58 -12.12 -14.41
C LEU A 130 17.77 -11.69 -15.63
N LEU A 131 17.16 -12.63 -16.35
CA LEU A 131 16.27 -12.33 -17.49
C LEU A 131 15.01 -11.60 -17.02
N GLU A 132 14.35 -12.10 -15.96
CA GLU A 132 13.21 -11.44 -15.30
C GLU A 132 13.58 -10.04 -14.76
N MET A 133 14.79 -9.85 -14.22
CA MET A 133 15.27 -8.52 -13.81
C MET A 133 15.57 -7.60 -15.01
N THR A 134 16.11 -8.12 -16.12
CA THR A 134 16.31 -7.32 -17.33
C THR A 134 15.00 -6.96 -18.02
N GLU A 135 14.04 -7.88 -18.11
CA GLU A 135 12.69 -7.62 -18.61
C GLU A 135 11.95 -6.65 -17.69
N SER A 136 12.06 -6.81 -16.36
CA SER A 136 11.53 -5.85 -15.38
C SER A 136 12.16 -4.47 -15.56
N SER A 137 13.48 -4.35 -15.79
CA SER A 137 14.14 -3.06 -16.03
C SER A 137 13.81 -2.43 -17.39
N ALA A 138 13.55 -3.25 -18.41
CA ALA A 138 13.11 -2.80 -19.74
C ALA A 138 11.64 -2.40 -19.73
N LEU A 139 10.80 -3.09 -18.94
CA LEU A 139 9.47 -2.62 -18.56
C LEU A 139 9.59 -1.31 -17.77
N ASP A 140 10.43 -1.20 -16.76
CA ASP A 140 10.53 0.04 -15.96
C ASP A 140 10.95 1.24 -16.83
N GLN A 141 11.85 1.04 -17.80
CA GLN A 141 12.26 2.11 -18.74
C GLN A 141 11.23 2.41 -19.84
N SER A 142 10.48 1.42 -20.32
CA SER A 142 9.41 1.65 -21.32
C SER A 142 8.14 2.18 -20.65
N MET A 143 7.75 1.64 -19.50
CA MET A 143 6.62 2.05 -18.67
C MET A 143 6.88 3.37 -17.94
N SER A 144 8.12 3.74 -17.59
CA SER A 144 8.42 5.11 -17.16
C SER A 144 8.02 6.14 -18.23
N LYS A 145 8.16 5.80 -19.52
CA LYS A 145 7.69 6.64 -20.64
C LYS A 145 6.19 6.54 -20.94
N VAL A 146 5.49 5.48 -20.52
CA VAL A 146 4.04 5.31 -20.75
C VAL A 146 3.21 5.79 -19.55
N ALA A 147 3.74 5.65 -18.33
CA ALA A 147 3.12 6.14 -17.09
C ALA A 147 3.07 7.68 -17.03
N LEU A 148 3.97 8.38 -17.73
CA LEU A 148 4.02 9.85 -17.81
C LEU A 148 3.01 10.49 -18.79
N ASN A 149 1.99 9.73 -19.22
CA ASN A 149 0.74 10.30 -19.75
C ASN A 149 -0.39 10.28 -18.68
N SER A 150 -0.06 10.05 -17.41
CA SER A 150 -0.90 10.53 -16.32
C SER A 150 -0.98 12.05 -16.41
N ILE A 151 -2.17 12.58 -16.68
CA ILE A 151 -2.58 13.92 -16.23
C ILE A 151 -1.51 14.98 -16.59
N THR A 152 -1.37 15.31 -17.88
CA THR A 152 -0.59 16.50 -18.32
C THR A 152 -1.36 17.75 -17.93
N ASP A 153 -1.25 18.09 -16.66
CA ASP A 153 -2.16 18.96 -15.91
C ASP A 153 -1.38 19.64 -14.78
N HIS A 154 -0.11 19.97 -15.03
CA HIS A 154 0.85 20.60 -14.11
C HIS A 154 0.41 21.98 -13.55
N GLU A 155 -0.86 22.34 -13.72
CA GLU A 155 -1.50 23.55 -13.26
C GLU A 155 -2.57 23.28 -12.17
N ARG A 156 -3.06 22.04 -12.00
CA ARG A 156 -4.07 21.70 -10.96
C ARG A 156 -3.43 21.16 -9.69
N SER A 157 -3.86 21.68 -8.54
CA SER A 157 -3.35 21.19 -7.26
C SER A 157 -3.86 19.78 -6.93
N PRO A 158 -3.08 18.95 -6.19
CA PRO A 158 -3.53 17.63 -5.78
C PRO A 158 -4.83 17.62 -4.98
N LYS A 159 -5.11 18.68 -4.21
CA LYS A 159 -6.37 18.87 -3.48
C LYS A 159 -7.55 19.02 -4.44
N MET A 160 -7.40 19.79 -5.51
CA MET A 160 -8.44 19.93 -6.54
C MET A 160 -8.73 18.61 -7.24
N SER A 161 -7.69 17.85 -7.59
CA SER A 161 -7.85 16.52 -8.19
C SER A 161 -8.61 15.55 -7.29
N CYS A 162 -8.38 15.57 -5.96
CA CYS A 162 -9.18 14.79 -5.01
C CYS A 162 -10.67 15.22 -4.98
N ILE A 163 -10.96 16.52 -5.08
CA ILE A 163 -12.32 17.08 -5.14
C ILE A 163 -13.03 16.70 -6.44
N LEU A 164 -12.30 16.60 -7.56
CA LEU A 164 -12.85 16.06 -8.81
C LEU A 164 -13.19 14.58 -8.65
N PHE A 165 -12.28 13.81 -8.06
CA PHE A 165 -12.47 12.38 -7.84
C PHE A 165 -13.64 12.07 -6.91
N SER A 166 -13.90 12.91 -5.89
CA SER A 166 -15.03 12.73 -4.98
C SER A 166 -16.40 12.99 -5.63
N ARG A 167 -16.49 13.52 -6.86
CA ARG A 167 -17.76 13.54 -7.63
C ARG A 167 -18.22 12.17 -8.09
N LEU A 168 -17.36 11.15 -8.01
CA LEU A 168 -17.73 9.75 -8.26
C LEU A 168 -18.53 9.14 -7.09
N PHE A 169 -18.65 9.87 -5.98
CA PHE A 169 -19.31 9.42 -4.76
C PHE A 169 -20.69 10.09 -4.67
N GLY A 170 -21.77 9.32 -4.67
CA GLY A 170 -23.12 9.86 -4.52
C GLY A 170 -23.44 10.31 -3.08
N ALA A 171 -24.57 11.00 -2.91
CA ALA A 171 -25.02 11.61 -1.64
C ALA A 171 -24.95 10.73 -0.37
N ASN A 172 -25.07 9.42 -0.52
CA ASN A 172 -25.06 8.45 0.60
C ASN A 172 -23.77 7.60 0.64
N PHE A 173 -22.76 7.92 -0.18
CA PHE A 173 -21.54 7.14 -0.28
C PHE A 173 -20.60 7.43 0.90
N GLU A 174 -20.50 6.47 1.81
CA GLU A 174 -19.60 6.51 2.96
C GLU A 174 -18.24 5.88 2.61
N PHE A 175 -17.14 6.55 2.92
CA PHE A 175 -15.78 6.06 2.67
C PHE A 175 -14.83 6.36 3.84
N ASP A 176 -13.83 5.50 4.01
CA ASP A 176 -12.74 5.75 4.95
C ASP A 176 -11.61 6.60 4.32
N LYS A 177 -10.69 7.07 5.16
CA LYS A 177 -9.56 7.89 4.73
C LYS A 177 -8.60 7.16 3.78
N ASP A 178 -8.30 5.88 4.06
CA ASP A 178 -7.40 5.07 3.25
C ASP A 178 -7.99 4.81 1.85
N PHE A 179 -9.32 4.68 1.72
CA PHE A 179 -10.01 4.59 0.42
C PHE A 179 -9.68 5.79 -0.49
N MET A 180 -9.96 7.02 -0.06
CA MET A 180 -9.66 8.22 -0.86
C MET A 180 -8.16 8.37 -1.16
N VAL A 181 -7.30 8.15 -0.17
CA VAL A 181 -5.86 8.27 -0.34
C VAL A 181 -5.32 7.24 -1.34
N GLN A 182 -5.71 5.96 -1.22
CA GLN A 182 -5.23 4.89 -2.11
C GLN A 182 -5.76 5.04 -3.54
N LEU A 183 -6.97 5.56 -3.73
CA LEU A 183 -7.50 5.91 -5.04
C LEU A 183 -6.68 7.03 -5.69
N SER A 184 -6.39 8.08 -4.94
CA SER A 184 -5.61 9.22 -5.42
C SER A 184 -4.16 8.84 -5.76
N VAL A 185 -3.55 7.94 -4.97
CA VAL A 185 -2.24 7.33 -5.29
C VAL A 185 -2.33 6.52 -6.59
N ALA A 186 -3.35 5.66 -6.75
CA ALA A 186 -3.51 4.82 -7.93
C ALA A 186 -3.71 5.61 -9.24
N GLN A 187 -4.33 6.79 -9.15
CA GLN A 187 -4.47 7.74 -10.26
C GLN A 187 -3.22 8.62 -10.48
N GLY A 188 -2.27 8.64 -9.54
CA GLY A 188 -1.08 9.49 -9.64
C GLY A 188 -1.38 10.97 -9.43
N ILE A 189 -2.33 11.29 -8.54
CA ILE A 189 -2.72 12.67 -8.19
C ILE A 189 -1.62 13.40 -7.40
N PHE A 190 -0.84 12.63 -6.61
CA PHE A 190 0.26 13.18 -5.83
C PHE A 190 1.56 13.04 -6.62
N GLU A 191 2.42 14.06 -6.59
CA GLU A 191 3.82 13.98 -6.98
C GLU A 191 4.70 13.83 -5.72
N PRO A 192 5.72 12.95 -5.70
CA PRO A 192 6.61 12.81 -4.54
C PRO A 192 7.64 13.95 -4.49
N GLU A 193 7.47 14.88 -3.57
CA GLU A 193 8.56 15.77 -3.16
C GLU A 193 9.51 15.01 -2.21
N ASN A 194 10.82 15.06 -2.46
CA ASN A 194 11.88 14.70 -1.49
C ASN A 194 11.74 13.34 -0.75
N GLU A 195 11.59 12.23 -1.48
CA GLU A 195 11.42 10.87 -0.92
C GLU A 195 10.17 10.67 -0.04
N GLU A 196 9.20 11.59 -0.09
CA GLU A 196 7.95 11.45 0.67
C GLU A 196 7.11 10.26 0.20
N ILE A 197 6.36 9.72 1.15
CA ILE A 197 5.50 8.56 0.95
C ILE A 197 4.11 9.08 0.59
N MET A 198 3.63 8.68 -0.60
CA MET A 198 2.43 9.22 -1.24
C MET A 198 1.19 9.17 -0.34
N GLU A 199 1.08 8.14 0.48
CA GLU A 199 -0.02 7.95 1.42
C GLU A 199 0.03 8.92 2.60
N ILE A 200 1.21 9.46 2.96
CA ILE A 200 1.36 10.53 3.95
C ILE A 200 0.92 11.87 3.32
N VAL A 201 1.39 12.17 2.12
CA VAL A 201 1.00 13.38 1.36
C VAL A 201 -0.53 13.41 1.16
N GLY A 202 -1.10 12.31 0.67
CA GLY A 202 -2.54 12.16 0.51
C GLY A 202 -3.30 12.22 1.84
N SER A 203 -2.74 11.67 2.92
CA SER A 203 -3.31 11.79 4.27
C SER A 203 -3.43 13.24 4.73
N THR A 204 -2.38 14.06 4.54
CA THR A 204 -2.38 15.48 4.89
C THR A 204 -3.37 16.28 4.03
N ILE A 205 -3.44 15.99 2.73
CA ILE A 205 -4.42 16.64 1.83
C ILE A 205 -5.85 16.26 2.25
N PHE A 206 -6.10 15.00 2.61
CA PHE A 206 -7.38 14.53 3.15
C PHE A 206 -7.78 15.29 4.41
N ASP A 207 -6.87 15.41 5.39
CA ASP A 207 -7.15 16.15 6.63
C ASP A 207 -7.54 17.60 6.33
N SER A 208 -6.86 18.26 5.38
CA SER A 208 -7.23 19.62 4.94
C SER A 208 -8.59 19.72 4.25
N MET A 209 -9.12 18.62 3.68
CA MET A 209 -10.48 18.58 3.11
C MET A 209 -11.55 18.36 4.19
N VAL A 210 -11.18 17.71 5.30
CA VAL A 210 -12.03 17.64 6.50
C VAL A 210 -12.07 18.99 7.22
N GLU A 211 -10.93 19.68 7.33
CA GLU A 211 -10.84 21.04 7.90
C GLU A 211 -11.67 22.06 7.12
N ASP A 212 -11.64 21.99 5.78
CA ASP A 212 -12.47 22.83 4.88
C ASP A 212 -13.95 22.37 4.82
N ASN A 213 -14.34 21.35 5.59
CA ASN A 213 -15.70 20.81 5.65
C ASN A 213 -16.23 20.30 4.28
N LEU A 214 -15.31 19.88 3.39
CA LEU A 214 -15.60 19.19 2.14
C LEU A 214 -15.92 17.71 2.39
N PHE A 215 -15.18 17.07 3.31
CA PHE A 215 -15.46 15.71 3.78
C PHE A 215 -15.90 15.74 5.23
N VAL A 216 -17.10 15.24 5.51
CA VAL A 216 -17.73 15.30 6.85
C VAL A 216 -17.72 13.92 7.52
N PRO A 217 -17.30 13.80 8.79
CA PRO A 217 -17.34 12.52 9.50
C PRO A 217 -18.79 12.09 9.77
N VAL A 218 -19.16 10.88 9.36
CA VAL A 218 -20.55 10.36 9.46
C VAL A 218 -20.70 9.41 10.64
N ARG A 219 -19.96 8.31 10.65
CA ARG A 219 -20.04 7.26 11.68
C ARG A 219 -18.74 6.50 11.84
N PHE A 220 -18.61 5.78 12.95
CA PHE A 220 -17.52 4.83 13.15
C PHE A 220 -17.96 3.41 12.79
N ASP A 221 -17.21 2.76 11.91
CA ASP A 221 -17.37 1.38 11.50
C ASP A 221 -16.31 0.47 12.13
N ASN A 222 -16.68 -0.77 12.48
CA ASN A 222 -15.77 -1.70 13.16
C ASN A 222 -14.72 -2.34 12.23
N LEU A 223 -14.96 -2.35 10.91
CA LEU A 223 -14.01 -2.81 9.90
C LEU A 223 -13.17 -1.65 9.37
N TYR A 224 -13.81 -0.54 9.01
CA TYR A 224 -13.18 0.57 8.27
C TYR A 224 -12.75 1.76 9.14
N GLY A 225 -13.22 1.86 10.38
CA GLY A 225 -12.88 2.98 11.27
C GLY A 225 -13.79 4.18 11.04
N GLN A 226 -13.26 5.40 11.11
CA GLN A 226 -14.06 6.60 10.86
C GLN A 226 -14.41 6.70 9.38
N LEU A 227 -15.72 6.69 9.09
CA LEU A 227 -16.27 6.94 7.76
C LEU A 227 -16.62 8.41 7.58
N PHE A 228 -16.48 8.87 6.35
CA PHE A 228 -16.77 10.21 5.88
C PHE A 228 -17.73 10.15 4.70
N ALA A 229 -18.45 11.25 4.45
CA ALA A 229 -19.20 11.47 3.22
C ALA A 229 -18.78 12.82 2.61
N VAL A 230 -19.06 13.01 1.33
CA VAL A 230 -18.81 14.29 0.66
C VAL A 230 -19.93 15.27 1.01
N ASN A 231 -19.57 16.50 1.36
CA ASN A 231 -20.53 17.57 1.56
C ASN A 231 -20.91 18.17 0.20
N GLU A 232 -21.95 17.62 -0.44
CA GLU A 232 -22.40 18.02 -1.78
C GLU A 232 -22.68 19.53 -1.90
N ASN A 233 -23.13 20.18 -0.82
CA ASN A 233 -23.35 21.64 -0.79
C ASN A 233 -22.07 22.47 -1.01
N MET A 234 -20.89 21.85 -0.92
CA MET A 234 -19.58 22.46 -1.20
C MET A 234 -18.98 21.98 -2.54
N LEU A 235 -19.60 21.00 -3.20
CA LEU A 235 -19.28 20.62 -4.58
C LEU A 235 -20.00 21.52 -5.60
N ASP A 236 -21.18 22.01 -5.25
CA ASP A 236 -21.93 22.98 -6.03
C ASP A 236 -21.57 24.42 -5.65
N SER A 237 -21.36 25.25 -6.68
CA SER A 237 -21.06 26.69 -6.65
C SER A 237 -19.67 27.15 -6.20
N ASN A 238 -19.01 27.87 -7.12
CA ASN A 238 -18.24 29.11 -6.92
C ASN A 238 -17.08 29.18 -5.88
N LEU A 239 -16.73 28.11 -5.18
CA LEU A 239 -15.57 28.11 -4.26
C LEU A 239 -14.21 28.20 -4.98
N PHE A 240 -14.19 27.95 -6.30
CA PHE A 240 -13.00 27.94 -7.14
C PHE A 240 -13.08 29.03 -8.23
N GLU A 241 -13.34 30.28 -7.82
CA GLU A 241 -13.24 31.45 -8.70
C GLU A 241 -11.80 31.60 -9.21
N GLY A 242 -11.58 31.34 -10.51
CA GLY A 242 -10.33 31.66 -11.21
C GLY A 242 -9.60 30.49 -11.86
N GLU A 243 -10.02 29.24 -11.64
CA GLU A 243 -9.40 28.08 -12.29
C GLU A 243 -10.08 27.77 -13.64
N GLU A 244 -9.28 27.38 -14.65
CA GLU A 244 -9.77 27.03 -15.99
C GLU A 244 -10.76 25.85 -15.94
N GLN A 245 -11.61 25.74 -16.98
CA GLN A 245 -12.68 24.75 -17.11
C GLN A 245 -12.23 23.36 -16.63
N LEU A 246 -12.61 23.02 -15.39
CA LEU A 246 -12.33 21.71 -14.82
C LEU A 246 -12.99 20.65 -15.72
N PRO A 247 -12.32 19.51 -16.01
CA PRO A 247 -12.81 18.53 -16.98
C PRO A 247 -13.94 17.69 -16.38
N MET A 248 -15.08 18.32 -16.09
CA MET A 248 -16.23 17.68 -15.45
C MET A 248 -16.78 16.54 -16.31
N GLU A 249 -16.62 16.62 -17.63
CA GLU A 249 -17.00 15.57 -18.59
C GLU A 249 -16.14 14.29 -18.50
N ASP A 250 -14.98 14.33 -17.85
CA ASP A 250 -14.15 13.13 -17.61
C ASP A 250 -14.62 12.29 -16.40
N PHE A 251 -15.42 12.88 -15.51
CA PHE A 251 -15.86 12.30 -14.23
C PHE A 251 -17.38 12.22 -14.17
N MET A 252 -17.93 11.03 -14.01
CA MET A 252 -19.38 10.89 -14.00
C MET A 252 -19.88 9.84 -13.02
N LEU A 253 -20.85 10.26 -12.23
CA LEU A 253 -21.73 9.41 -11.42
C LEU A 253 -22.99 9.12 -12.24
N ALA A 254 -23.34 7.84 -12.40
CA ALA A 254 -24.47 7.38 -13.20
C ALA A 254 -25.38 6.44 -12.42
N ASP A 255 -26.67 6.52 -12.71
CA ASP A 255 -27.73 5.63 -12.22
C ASP A 255 -28.34 4.79 -13.37
N GLU A 256 -29.49 4.18 -13.12
CA GLU A 256 -30.29 3.43 -14.10
C GLU A 256 -30.59 4.19 -15.41
N VAL A 257 -30.80 5.51 -15.34
CA VAL A 257 -31.24 6.34 -16.47
C VAL A 257 -30.04 6.88 -17.25
N GLY A 258 -28.90 7.07 -16.58
CA GLY A 258 -27.71 7.73 -17.13
C GLY A 258 -26.91 6.97 -18.21
N LEU A 259 -27.07 5.65 -18.35
CA LEU A 259 -26.20 4.81 -19.18
C LEU A 259 -26.19 5.12 -20.69
N VAL A 260 -27.28 5.65 -21.24
CA VAL A 260 -27.38 5.98 -22.68
C VAL A 260 -26.80 7.37 -22.99
N SER A 261 -26.69 8.23 -21.98
CA SER A 261 -26.12 9.58 -22.09
C SER A 261 -24.61 9.66 -21.85
N ILE A 262 -23.95 8.56 -21.47
CA ILE A 262 -22.52 8.56 -21.15
C ILE A 262 -21.68 8.81 -22.42
N PRO A 263 -20.79 9.82 -22.44
CA PRO A 263 -19.83 9.99 -23.51
C PRO A 263 -18.89 8.79 -23.59
N SER A 264 -18.65 8.25 -24.79
CA SER A 264 -17.71 7.13 -24.97
C SER A 264 -16.25 7.46 -24.62
N THR A 265 -15.96 8.75 -24.44
CA THR A 265 -14.68 9.32 -23.98
C THR A 265 -14.51 9.31 -22.46
N ILE A 266 -15.52 8.89 -21.68
CA ILE A 266 -15.49 8.92 -20.21
C ILE A 266 -14.23 8.26 -19.64
N LYS A 267 -13.56 8.94 -18.69
CA LYS A 267 -12.35 8.45 -18.04
C LYS A 267 -12.64 7.84 -16.68
N HIS A 268 -13.57 8.40 -15.91
CA HIS A 268 -13.86 7.96 -14.56
C HIS A 268 -15.37 7.82 -14.38
N LEU A 269 -15.84 6.58 -14.22
CA LEU A 269 -17.24 6.24 -14.08
C LEU A 269 -17.50 5.57 -12.73
N SER A 270 -18.49 6.07 -12.01
CA SER A 270 -19.14 5.39 -10.89
C SER A 270 -20.58 5.10 -11.28
N LEU A 271 -21.00 3.85 -11.17
CA LEU A 271 -22.28 3.36 -11.69
C LEU A 271 -23.06 2.63 -10.59
N PHE A 272 -24.18 3.23 -10.18
CA PHE A 272 -25.13 2.70 -9.20
C PHE A 272 -26.30 2.02 -9.93
N ARG A 273 -26.59 0.76 -9.59
CA ARG A 273 -27.68 -0.01 -10.22
C ARG A 273 -28.38 -0.92 -9.22
N GLU A 274 -29.65 -1.24 -9.49
CA GLU A 274 -30.32 -2.37 -8.84
C GLU A 274 -29.75 -3.72 -9.33
N ASN A 275 -29.37 -3.80 -10.61
CA ASN A 275 -28.78 -4.98 -11.22
C ASN A 275 -27.89 -4.63 -12.43
N PHE A 276 -26.83 -5.42 -12.63
CA PHE A 276 -25.90 -5.31 -13.75
C PHE A 276 -26.19 -6.40 -14.79
N ASP A 277 -27.08 -6.08 -15.73
CA ASP A 277 -27.47 -6.99 -16.81
C ASP A 277 -26.46 -7.03 -17.97
N LEU A 278 -26.70 -7.92 -18.94
CA LEU A 278 -25.86 -8.04 -20.14
C LEU A 278 -25.79 -6.73 -20.95
N HIS A 279 -26.88 -5.97 -21.03
CA HIS A 279 -26.89 -4.68 -21.74
C HIS A 279 -25.92 -3.68 -21.10
N THR A 280 -25.90 -3.61 -19.76
CA THR A 280 -24.95 -2.80 -18.99
C THR A 280 -23.51 -3.17 -19.29
N VAL A 281 -23.22 -4.48 -19.33
CA VAL A 281 -21.90 -5.00 -19.67
C VAL A 281 -21.50 -4.64 -21.11
N GLU A 282 -22.40 -4.70 -22.08
CA GLU A 282 -22.12 -4.25 -23.47
C GLU A 282 -21.85 -2.75 -23.57
N VAL A 283 -22.60 -1.91 -22.86
CA VAL A 283 -22.36 -0.46 -22.84
C VAL A 283 -20.99 -0.16 -22.23
N LEU A 284 -20.62 -0.78 -21.10
CA LEU A 284 -19.32 -0.60 -20.46
C LEU A 284 -18.14 -0.97 -21.38
N LYS A 285 -18.27 -2.01 -22.23
CA LYS A 285 -17.22 -2.38 -23.20
C LYS A 285 -16.91 -1.28 -24.22
N SER A 286 -17.84 -0.36 -24.47
CA SER A 286 -17.60 0.77 -25.40
C SER A 286 -16.63 1.82 -24.83
N PHE A 287 -16.49 1.89 -23.50
CA PHE A 287 -15.67 2.88 -22.78
C PHE A 287 -14.19 2.47 -22.72
N THR A 288 -13.60 2.18 -23.87
CA THR A 288 -12.19 1.73 -24.01
C THR A 288 -11.15 2.74 -23.49
N GLY A 289 -11.55 4.01 -23.33
CA GLY A 289 -10.74 5.09 -22.75
C GLY A 289 -10.64 5.09 -21.22
N MET A 290 -11.51 4.33 -20.53
CA MET A 290 -11.78 4.45 -19.10
C MET A 290 -10.60 4.03 -18.21
N GLN A 291 -10.36 4.83 -17.17
CA GLN A 291 -9.29 4.70 -16.17
C GLN A 291 -9.82 4.34 -14.78
N THR A 292 -11.04 4.76 -14.43
CA THR A 292 -11.73 4.35 -13.19
C THR A 292 -13.08 3.75 -13.52
N LEU A 293 -13.36 2.57 -12.97
CA LEU A 293 -14.69 1.98 -12.93
C LEU A 293 -15.01 1.59 -11.48
N MET A 294 -16.06 2.18 -10.93
CA MET A 294 -16.65 1.79 -9.65
C MET A 294 -18.07 1.30 -9.91
N LEU A 295 -18.37 0.08 -9.44
CA LEU A 295 -19.70 -0.52 -9.59
C LEU A 295 -20.33 -0.69 -8.22
N HIS A 296 -21.49 -0.08 -8.01
CA HIS A 296 -22.24 -0.14 -6.77
C HIS A 296 -23.62 -0.75 -7.02
N CYS A 297 -24.04 -1.67 -6.16
CA CYS A 297 -25.30 -2.39 -6.29
C CYS A 297 -26.17 -2.15 -5.05
N GLU A 298 -27.33 -1.52 -5.23
CA GLU A 298 -28.24 -1.26 -4.09
C GLU A 298 -28.93 -2.54 -3.59
N CYS A 299 -29.01 -3.56 -4.44
CA CYS A 299 -29.57 -4.87 -4.10
C CYS A 299 -28.46 -5.91 -3.89
N ALA A 300 -28.47 -6.61 -2.77
CA ALA A 300 -27.53 -7.71 -2.47
C ALA A 300 -27.75 -8.98 -3.33
N THR A 301 -28.63 -8.95 -4.33
CA THR A 301 -28.95 -10.09 -5.20
C THR A 301 -29.09 -9.66 -6.66
N GLY A 302 -28.14 -10.06 -7.51
CA GLY A 302 -28.23 -9.82 -8.96
C GLY A 302 -26.92 -10.07 -9.70
N PHE A 303 -25.85 -9.41 -9.26
CA PHE A 303 -24.55 -9.44 -9.94
C PHE A 303 -23.57 -10.44 -9.29
N ASN A 304 -23.78 -11.73 -9.58
CA ASN A 304 -22.94 -12.80 -9.02
C ASN A 304 -21.74 -13.20 -9.90
N HIS A 305 -21.67 -12.70 -11.14
CA HIS A 305 -20.71 -13.08 -12.16
C HIS A 305 -20.33 -11.87 -13.04
N VAL A 306 -19.06 -11.47 -13.00
CA VAL A 306 -18.50 -10.47 -13.92
C VAL A 306 -18.16 -11.12 -15.26
N SER A 307 -18.65 -10.57 -16.39
CA SER A 307 -18.36 -11.16 -17.71
C SER A 307 -16.86 -11.20 -18.02
N HIS A 308 -16.38 -12.33 -18.54
CA HIS A 308 -14.96 -12.53 -18.86
C HIS A 308 -14.47 -11.51 -19.90
N ASP A 309 -15.28 -11.18 -20.90
CA ASP A 309 -14.88 -10.28 -21.96
C ASP A 309 -14.91 -8.78 -21.61
N LEU A 310 -15.47 -8.38 -20.47
CA LEU A 310 -15.50 -6.98 -20.03
C LEU A 310 -14.08 -6.38 -19.92
N PHE A 311 -13.19 -7.07 -19.20
CA PHE A 311 -11.80 -6.64 -19.00
C PHE A 311 -10.90 -6.81 -20.24
N LEU A 312 -11.42 -7.42 -21.32
CA LEU A 312 -10.74 -7.43 -22.62
C LEU A 312 -10.86 -6.08 -23.34
N HIS A 313 -11.87 -5.27 -23.01
CA HIS A 313 -12.12 -3.96 -23.64
C HIS A 313 -11.58 -2.79 -22.81
N LEU A 314 -11.57 -2.90 -21.48
CA LEU A 314 -11.19 -1.84 -20.54
C LEU A 314 -9.66 -1.74 -20.33
N LYS A 315 -8.86 -1.73 -21.40
CA LYS A 315 -7.39 -1.86 -21.32
C LYS A 315 -6.66 -0.69 -20.67
N ARG A 316 -7.32 0.45 -20.46
CA ARG A 316 -6.72 1.65 -19.81
C ARG A 316 -7.03 1.75 -18.31
N LEU A 317 -7.73 0.76 -17.75
CA LEU A 317 -8.23 0.82 -16.38
C LEU A 317 -7.09 0.80 -15.35
N ARG A 318 -7.10 1.80 -14.46
CA ARG A 318 -6.16 1.99 -13.33
C ARG A 318 -6.81 1.68 -11.99
N THR A 319 -8.11 1.94 -11.86
CA THR A 319 -8.93 1.64 -10.69
C THR A 319 -10.12 0.79 -11.10
N LEU A 320 -10.27 -0.36 -10.44
CA LEU A 320 -11.46 -1.20 -10.48
C LEU A 320 -11.97 -1.39 -9.05
N ASP A 321 -13.17 -0.89 -8.79
CA ASP A 321 -13.88 -1.09 -7.52
C ASP A 321 -15.16 -1.91 -7.76
N LEU A 322 -15.23 -3.04 -7.05
CA LEU A 322 -16.29 -4.02 -7.05
C LEU A 322 -16.70 -4.36 -5.60
N HIS A 323 -16.46 -3.47 -4.63
CA HIS A 323 -16.77 -3.72 -3.22
C HIS A 323 -18.27 -3.96 -2.99
N GLN A 324 -18.60 -4.79 -1.99
CA GLN A 324 -19.97 -5.14 -1.58
C GLN A 324 -20.88 -5.74 -2.69
N LEU A 325 -20.36 -6.07 -3.86
CA LEU A 325 -21.08 -6.83 -4.88
C LEU A 325 -21.17 -8.31 -4.50
N ASP A 326 -22.27 -8.99 -4.84
CA ASP A 326 -22.43 -10.44 -4.59
C ASP A 326 -21.61 -11.33 -5.55
N ILE A 327 -20.49 -10.83 -6.08
CA ILE A 327 -19.63 -11.59 -6.99
C ILE A 327 -19.02 -12.79 -6.27
N THR A 328 -19.17 -13.96 -6.87
CA THR A 328 -18.64 -15.23 -6.31
C THR A 328 -17.33 -15.67 -6.97
N GLU A 329 -17.04 -15.11 -8.14
CA GLU A 329 -15.80 -15.29 -8.89
C GLU A 329 -15.43 -14.01 -9.67
N LEU A 330 -14.13 -13.86 -9.91
CA LEU A 330 -13.54 -12.78 -10.70
C LEU A 330 -12.87 -13.43 -11.93
N PRO A 331 -13.23 -13.04 -13.17
CA PRO A 331 -12.75 -13.71 -14.37
C PRO A 331 -11.25 -13.54 -14.58
N SER A 332 -10.61 -14.53 -15.21
CA SER A 332 -9.16 -14.53 -15.43
C SER A 332 -8.62 -13.36 -16.24
N SER A 333 -9.46 -12.76 -17.09
CA SER A 333 -9.17 -11.56 -17.87
C SER A 333 -8.89 -10.30 -17.04
N VAL A 334 -9.17 -10.31 -15.72
CA VAL A 334 -8.72 -9.24 -14.82
C VAL A 334 -7.20 -9.09 -14.85
N GLY A 335 -6.46 -10.17 -15.09
CA GLY A 335 -5.00 -10.15 -15.23
C GLY A 335 -4.50 -9.49 -16.52
N ASP A 336 -5.39 -9.22 -17.47
CA ASP A 336 -5.09 -8.52 -18.73
C ASP A 336 -5.31 -7.00 -18.61
N LEU A 337 -5.52 -6.47 -17.39
CA LEU A 337 -5.61 -5.05 -17.07
C LEU A 337 -4.23 -4.52 -16.66
N GLU A 338 -3.29 -4.47 -17.62
CA GLU A 338 -1.86 -4.19 -17.39
C GLU A 338 -1.59 -2.85 -16.65
N TYR A 339 -2.52 -1.91 -16.72
CA TYR A 339 -2.44 -0.59 -16.08
C TYR A 339 -3.11 -0.51 -14.70
N LEU A 340 -3.62 -1.62 -14.15
CA LEU A 340 -4.37 -1.61 -12.89
C LEU A 340 -3.45 -1.36 -11.69
N HIS A 341 -3.72 -0.27 -10.96
CA HIS A 341 -3.04 0.13 -9.73
C HIS A 341 -3.90 -0.14 -8.48
N TYR A 342 -5.23 -0.12 -8.60
CA TYR A 342 -6.18 -0.37 -7.51
C TYR A 342 -7.21 -1.42 -7.92
N LEU A 343 -7.31 -2.49 -7.13
CA LEU A 343 -8.36 -3.51 -7.23
C LEU A 343 -9.04 -3.69 -5.86
N ASP A 344 -10.32 -3.38 -5.81
CA ASP A 344 -11.17 -3.63 -4.65
C ASP A 344 -12.27 -4.63 -4.99
N VAL A 345 -12.31 -5.70 -4.21
CA VAL A 345 -13.34 -6.75 -4.23
C VAL A 345 -13.72 -7.08 -2.78
N SER A 346 -13.57 -6.14 -1.85
CA SER A 346 -13.90 -6.31 -0.44
C SER A 346 -15.40 -6.55 -0.22
N GLU A 347 -15.72 -7.27 0.85
CA GLU A 347 -17.09 -7.68 1.21
C GLU A 347 -17.85 -8.50 0.15
N THR A 348 -17.16 -9.01 -0.87
CA THR A 348 -17.73 -9.92 -1.87
C THR A 348 -17.70 -11.39 -1.42
N SER A 349 -18.45 -12.24 -2.13
CA SER A 349 -18.58 -13.68 -1.88
C SER A 349 -17.44 -14.54 -2.47
N ILE A 350 -16.34 -13.92 -2.95
CA ILE A 350 -15.28 -14.63 -3.68
C ILE A 350 -14.53 -15.67 -2.82
N LYS A 351 -14.26 -16.83 -3.43
CA LYS A 351 -13.50 -17.94 -2.81
C LYS A 351 -12.02 -17.91 -3.15
N TYR A 352 -11.69 -17.41 -4.33
CA TYR A 352 -10.36 -17.37 -4.92
C TYR A 352 -10.25 -16.14 -5.83
N LEU A 353 -9.08 -15.51 -5.86
CA LEU A 353 -8.67 -14.70 -7.00
C LEU A 353 -8.14 -15.63 -8.12
N PRO A 354 -8.35 -15.30 -9.40
CA PRO A 354 -7.73 -16.05 -10.49
C PRO A 354 -6.20 -15.90 -10.41
N GLU A 355 -5.47 -16.94 -10.81
CA GLU A 355 -3.99 -16.92 -10.70
C GLU A 355 -3.38 -15.77 -11.53
N THR A 356 -4.03 -15.37 -12.62
CA THR A 356 -3.64 -14.27 -13.53
C THR A 356 -3.58 -12.89 -12.90
N VAL A 357 -4.13 -12.71 -11.68
CA VAL A 357 -3.85 -11.50 -10.86
C VAL A 357 -2.34 -11.32 -10.67
N ASP A 358 -1.56 -12.40 -10.70
CA ASP A 358 -0.09 -12.34 -10.61
C ASP A 358 0.63 -11.63 -11.77
N SER A 359 -0.09 -11.24 -12.83
CA SER A 359 0.40 -10.43 -13.94
C SER A 359 0.13 -8.93 -13.79
N LEU A 360 -0.56 -8.52 -12.72
CA LEU A 360 -0.84 -7.11 -12.41
C LEU A 360 0.37 -6.45 -11.70
N TYR A 361 1.49 -6.33 -12.41
CA TYR A 361 2.76 -5.83 -11.83
C TYR A 361 2.69 -4.39 -11.29
N LEU A 362 1.76 -3.57 -11.80
CA LEU A 362 1.53 -2.19 -11.36
C LEU A 362 0.59 -2.07 -10.15
N LEU A 363 -0.02 -3.17 -9.69
CA LEU A 363 -1.00 -3.15 -8.62
C LEU A 363 -0.36 -2.65 -7.30
N GLN A 364 -0.84 -1.50 -6.83
CA GLN A 364 -0.45 -0.88 -5.56
C GLN A 364 -1.40 -1.26 -4.42
N THR A 365 -2.70 -1.40 -4.72
CA THR A 365 -3.73 -1.69 -3.73
C THR A 365 -4.56 -2.91 -4.13
N LEU A 366 -4.64 -3.89 -3.24
CA LEU A 366 -5.53 -5.04 -3.33
C LEU A 366 -6.35 -5.16 -2.04
N LYS A 367 -7.66 -4.91 -2.15
CA LYS A 367 -8.62 -5.00 -1.05
C LYS A 367 -9.50 -6.25 -1.17
N LEU A 368 -9.52 -7.02 -0.09
CA LEU A 368 -10.13 -8.36 0.08
C LEU A 368 -10.69 -8.54 1.51
N LYS A 369 -10.78 -7.44 2.27
CA LYS A 369 -11.39 -7.38 3.60
C LYS A 369 -12.85 -7.82 3.53
N GLY A 370 -13.37 -8.48 4.55
CA GLY A 370 -14.77 -8.95 4.52
C GLY A 370 -15.07 -10.09 3.53
N CYS A 371 -14.14 -10.50 2.64
CA CYS A 371 -14.31 -11.69 1.78
C CYS A 371 -14.31 -13.00 2.59
N LEU A 372 -15.41 -13.31 3.29
CA LEU A 372 -15.46 -14.37 4.31
C LEU A 372 -15.19 -15.79 3.76
N GLN A 373 -15.29 -15.99 2.45
CA GLN A 373 -15.06 -17.27 1.78
C GLN A 373 -13.65 -17.42 1.17
N LEU A 374 -12.83 -16.36 1.19
CA LEU A 374 -11.51 -16.33 0.55
C LEU A 374 -10.55 -17.34 1.18
N CYS A 375 -10.18 -18.39 0.44
CA CYS A 375 -9.41 -19.51 0.97
C CYS A 375 -7.89 -19.36 0.83
N ARG A 376 -7.42 -18.65 -0.22
CA ARG A 376 -6.00 -18.46 -0.57
C ARG A 376 -5.83 -17.27 -1.51
N LEU A 377 -4.64 -16.68 -1.49
CA LEU A 377 -4.15 -15.77 -2.52
C LEU A 377 -3.58 -16.57 -3.73
N PRO A 378 -3.33 -15.91 -4.89
CA PRO A 378 -2.62 -16.50 -6.02
C PRO A 378 -1.26 -17.09 -5.62
N LYS A 379 -0.76 -18.10 -6.34
CA LYS A 379 0.51 -18.78 -6.00
C LYS A 379 1.71 -17.86 -6.09
N ASN A 380 1.69 -16.93 -7.05
CA ASN A 380 2.80 -16.05 -7.38
C ASN A 380 2.57 -14.60 -6.90
N THR A 381 1.88 -14.37 -5.77
CA THR A 381 1.68 -13.00 -5.22
C THR A 381 2.98 -12.18 -5.14
N ARG A 382 4.14 -12.84 -5.00
CA ARG A 382 5.50 -12.27 -5.10
C ARG A 382 5.79 -11.45 -6.37
N ARG A 383 5.02 -11.61 -7.47
CA ARG A 383 5.11 -10.84 -8.73
C ARG A 383 4.47 -9.45 -8.63
N LEU A 384 3.64 -9.18 -7.63
CA LEU A 384 2.98 -7.88 -7.39
C LEU A 384 3.97 -6.88 -6.77
N VAL A 385 5.13 -6.65 -7.40
CA VAL A 385 6.28 -5.98 -6.79
C VAL A 385 6.04 -4.53 -6.37
N ARG A 386 5.00 -3.87 -6.92
CA ARG A 386 4.57 -2.50 -6.57
C ARG A 386 3.48 -2.44 -5.50
N LEU A 387 3.06 -3.58 -4.92
CA LEU A 387 1.96 -3.63 -3.94
C LEU A 387 2.33 -2.94 -2.62
N CYS A 388 1.67 -1.82 -2.34
CA CYS A 388 1.72 -1.07 -1.08
C CYS A 388 0.68 -1.59 -0.07
N HIS A 389 -0.51 -1.98 -0.52
CA HIS A 389 -1.62 -2.33 0.36
C HIS A 389 -2.22 -3.70 0.01
N LEU A 390 -2.20 -4.61 0.99
CA LEU A 390 -2.87 -5.89 0.95
C LEU A 390 -3.82 -5.96 2.17
N ASP A 391 -5.03 -5.40 2.03
CA ASP A 391 -6.02 -5.37 3.11
C ASP A 391 -6.98 -6.56 3.02
N LEU A 392 -6.94 -7.43 4.01
CA LEU A 392 -7.76 -8.63 4.12
C LEU A 392 -7.73 -9.21 5.55
N ASP A 393 -8.72 -10.03 5.90
CA ASP A 393 -8.84 -10.66 7.21
C ASP A 393 -7.99 -11.94 7.31
N ILE A 394 -6.67 -11.81 7.14
CA ILE A 394 -5.69 -12.92 7.03
C ILE A 394 -5.90 -14.03 8.05
N ILE A 395 -6.16 -13.67 9.31
CA ILE A 395 -6.30 -14.63 10.43
C ILE A 395 -7.62 -15.41 10.37
N ARG A 396 -8.66 -14.86 9.75
CA ARG A 396 -10.01 -15.46 9.63
C ARG A 396 -10.20 -16.20 8.29
N GLN A 397 -9.61 -15.68 7.22
CA GLN A 397 -9.81 -16.15 5.85
C GLN A 397 -8.76 -17.20 5.43
N LEU A 398 -7.46 -16.88 5.53
CA LEU A 398 -6.43 -17.63 4.83
C LEU A 398 -6.00 -18.92 5.54
N LYS A 399 -5.80 -19.98 4.75
CA LYS A 399 -5.20 -21.24 5.24
C LYS A 399 -3.69 -21.15 5.43
N SER A 400 -3.00 -20.36 4.59
CA SER A 400 -1.56 -20.08 4.64
C SER A 400 -1.23 -18.82 3.85
N MET A 401 -0.08 -18.19 4.12
CA MET A 401 0.47 -17.14 3.25
C MET A 401 0.89 -17.74 1.89
N PRO A 402 0.92 -16.94 0.80
CA PRO A 402 1.59 -17.32 -0.44
C PRO A 402 3.12 -17.41 -0.24
N ILE A 403 3.82 -18.10 -1.14
CA ILE A 403 5.27 -18.26 -1.08
C ILE A 403 5.96 -17.00 -1.60
N GLY A 404 6.95 -16.50 -0.87
CA GLY A 404 7.76 -15.35 -1.29
C GLY A 404 7.09 -14.00 -1.07
N LEU A 405 6.10 -13.89 -0.17
CA LEU A 405 5.51 -12.61 0.24
C LEU A 405 6.58 -11.59 0.70
N GLY A 406 7.72 -12.07 1.21
CA GLY A 406 8.85 -11.25 1.62
C GLY A 406 9.57 -10.49 0.49
N SER A 407 9.22 -10.72 -0.79
CA SER A 407 9.69 -9.91 -1.92
C SER A 407 8.94 -8.59 -2.08
N LEU A 408 7.77 -8.43 -1.44
CA LEU A 408 6.90 -7.26 -1.56
C LEU A 408 7.42 -6.11 -0.69
N THR A 409 8.64 -5.61 -0.96
CA THR A 409 9.34 -4.66 -0.08
C THR A 409 8.66 -3.29 0.03
N SER A 410 7.82 -2.94 -0.95
CA SER A 410 6.97 -1.73 -0.93
C SER A 410 5.76 -1.84 0.00
N LEU A 411 5.45 -3.04 0.52
CA LEU A 411 4.24 -3.29 1.29
C LEU A 411 4.21 -2.50 2.60
N GLN A 412 3.17 -1.69 2.74
CA GLN A 412 2.86 -0.81 3.88
C GLN A 412 1.71 -1.38 4.72
N THR A 413 0.63 -1.87 4.10
CA THR A 413 -0.51 -2.46 4.82
C THR A 413 -0.49 -3.99 4.72
N LEU A 414 -0.38 -4.64 5.88
CA LEU A 414 -0.54 -6.09 6.04
C LEU A 414 -1.10 -6.39 7.45
N SER A 415 -2.41 -6.68 7.53
CA SER A 415 -3.13 -6.85 8.81
C SER A 415 -2.61 -8.02 9.68
N GLY A 416 -1.97 -9.02 9.07
CA GLY A 416 -1.46 -10.20 9.75
C GLY A 416 -0.52 -11.08 8.94
N PHE A 417 0.03 -12.09 9.59
CA PHE A 417 0.94 -13.05 8.96
C PHE A 417 0.79 -14.43 9.61
N LEU A 418 0.47 -15.45 8.80
CA LEU A 418 0.34 -16.83 9.25
C LEU A 418 1.68 -17.56 9.09
N VAL A 419 2.41 -17.77 10.19
CA VAL A 419 3.67 -18.53 10.14
C VAL A 419 3.37 -19.98 9.73
N GLY A 420 3.94 -20.40 8.60
CA GLY A 420 3.82 -21.76 8.06
C GLY A 420 4.91 -22.72 8.57
N LYS A 421 4.66 -24.02 8.39
CA LYS A 421 5.66 -25.10 8.59
C LYS A 421 6.41 -25.51 7.32
N LYS A 422 5.95 -25.04 6.15
CA LYS A 422 6.52 -25.35 4.83
C LYS A 422 7.47 -24.23 4.39
N ASP A 423 8.41 -24.58 3.52
CA ASP A 423 9.36 -23.62 2.93
C ASP A 423 8.62 -22.48 2.19
N GLY A 424 9.19 -21.28 2.25
CA GLY A 424 8.60 -20.07 1.64
C GLY A 424 7.46 -19.39 2.41
N CYS A 425 7.03 -19.93 3.56
CA CYS A 425 6.00 -19.32 4.41
C CYS A 425 6.45 -19.13 5.87
N TYR A 426 7.75 -19.09 6.13
CA TYR A 426 8.31 -18.97 7.49
C TYR A 426 8.38 -17.51 7.94
N ILE A 427 8.54 -17.28 9.25
CA ILE A 427 8.56 -15.94 9.86
C ILE A 427 9.65 -14.99 9.29
N GLY A 428 10.70 -15.54 8.66
CA GLY A 428 11.75 -14.76 8.00
C GLY A 428 11.32 -14.07 6.70
N GLU A 429 10.16 -14.42 6.11
CA GLU A 429 9.56 -13.65 5.01
C GLU A 429 9.30 -12.19 5.42
N LEU A 430 9.00 -11.94 6.70
CA LEU A 430 8.81 -10.57 7.20
C LEU A 430 10.09 -9.73 7.19
N LYS A 431 11.29 -10.31 7.02
CA LYS A 431 12.60 -9.64 7.21
C LYS A 431 12.70 -8.29 6.49
N ASN A 432 12.33 -8.28 5.21
CA ASN A 432 12.53 -7.15 4.29
C ASN A 432 11.30 -6.23 4.21
N LEU A 433 10.17 -6.62 4.80
CA LEU A 433 8.95 -5.81 4.86
C LEU A 433 9.10 -4.70 5.94
N VAL A 434 10.05 -3.78 5.72
CA VAL A 434 10.43 -2.74 6.69
C VAL A 434 9.45 -1.55 6.70
N ASN A 435 8.74 -1.36 5.59
CA ASN A 435 7.79 -0.27 5.37
C ASN A 435 6.40 -0.51 5.99
N LEU A 436 6.17 -1.69 6.58
CA LEU A 436 4.89 -2.04 7.20
C LEU A 436 4.49 -1.04 8.30
N ARG A 437 3.22 -0.60 8.24
CA ARG A 437 2.61 0.43 9.08
C ARG A 437 1.46 -0.12 9.92
N GLY A 438 1.09 0.61 10.97
CA GLY A 438 -0.16 0.37 11.70
C GLY A 438 -0.16 -0.94 12.50
N SER A 439 -1.18 -1.78 12.27
CA SER A 439 -1.43 -3.00 13.06
C SER A 439 -1.04 -4.28 12.33
N LEU A 440 -0.06 -5.01 12.87
CA LEU A 440 0.36 -6.33 12.40
C LEU A 440 0.01 -7.44 13.41
N CYS A 441 -0.66 -8.50 12.96
CA CYS A 441 -0.94 -9.70 13.77
C CYS A 441 -0.15 -10.92 13.28
N ILE A 442 0.90 -11.33 14.00
CA ILE A 442 1.66 -12.55 13.67
C ILE A 442 1.06 -13.73 14.43
N SER A 443 0.55 -14.71 13.68
CA SER A 443 -0.13 -15.88 14.21
C SER A 443 0.55 -17.19 13.83
N ARG A 444 0.16 -18.27 14.52
CA ARG A 444 0.76 -19.60 14.46
C ARG A 444 2.22 -19.66 14.92
N LEU A 445 2.56 -18.88 15.95
CA LEU A 445 3.92 -18.75 16.49
C LEU A 445 4.50 -20.09 17.03
N GLU A 446 3.70 -21.13 17.26
CA GLU A 446 4.15 -22.50 17.52
C GLU A 446 4.96 -23.13 16.37
N ASN A 447 4.87 -22.58 15.15
CA ASN A 447 5.61 -23.08 13.99
C ASN A 447 7.06 -22.57 13.93
N ILE A 448 7.45 -21.68 14.86
CA ILE A 448 8.82 -21.16 14.96
C ILE A 448 9.67 -22.16 15.76
N SER A 449 10.70 -22.74 15.12
CA SER A 449 11.51 -23.80 15.74
C SER A 449 12.63 -23.31 16.65
N SER A 450 13.05 -22.04 16.58
CA SER A 450 14.11 -21.47 17.42
C SER A 450 14.02 -19.94 17.55
N PRO A 451 14.60 -19.33 18.60
CA PRO A 451 14.68 -17.87 18.75
C PRO A 451 15.39 -17.17 17.58
N ASP A 452 16.41 -17.80 16.99
CA ASP A 452 17.17 -17.21 15.89
C ASP A 452 16.32 -17.08 14.62
N LYS A 453 15.38 -18.02 14.38
CA LYS A 453 14.38 -17.88 13.32
C LYS A 453 13.37 -16.77 13.63
N ALA A 454 13.00 -16.56 14.89
CA ALA A 454 12.13 -15.43 15.26
C ALA A 454 12.80 -14.07 14.98
N GLU A 455 14.11 -13.97 15.20
CA GLU A 455 14.89 -12.75 14.94
C GLU A 455 14.94 -12.38 13.44
N GLN A 456 14.78 -13.36 12.53
CA GLN A 456 14.70 -13.11 11.09
C GLN A 456 13.52 -12.21 10.68
N ALA A 457 12.41 -12.17 11.43
CA ALA A 457 11.32 -11.24 11.13
C ALA A 457 11.70 -9.76 11.26
N ASN A 458 12.85 -9.45 11.88
CA ASN A 458 13.42 -8.10 11.90
C ASN A 458 12.42 -7.05 12.46
N LEU A 459 11.63 -7.43 13.46
CA LEU A 459 10.51 -6.61 13.95
C LEU A 459 10.98 -5.27 14.56
N SER A 460 12.17 -5.24 15.15
CA SER A 460 12.74 -4.01 15.72
C SER A 460 12.94 -2.89 14.71
N ASN A 461 13.14 -3.22 13.43
CA ASN A 461 13.39 -2.24 12.36
C ASN A 461 12.11 -1.79 11.63
N LYS A 462 10.93 -2.33 11.96
CA LYS A 462 9.63 -1.94 11.37
C LYS A 462 9.06 -0.71 12.06
N LYS A 463 9.75 0.43 11.91
CA LYS A 463 9.53 1.69 12.68
C LYS A 463 8.10 2.22 12.69
N HIS A 464 7.27 1.83 11.71
CA HIS A 464 5.91 2.36 11.53
C HIS A 464 4.79 1.44 12.06
N ILE A 465 5.13 0.27 12.63
CA ILE A 465 4.16 -0.59 13.32
C ILE A 465 3.78 0.05 14.66
N THR A 466 2.53 0.51 14.77
CA THR A 466 1.97 1.09 16.01
C THR A 466 1.37 0.02 16.92
N LYS A 467 0.94 -1.11 16.37
CA LYS A 467 0.29 -2.21 17.12
C LYS A 467 0.78 -3.57 16.64
N LEU A 468 1.36 -4.36 17.55
CA LEU A 468 1.81 -5.72 17.25
C LEU A 468 1.04 -6.75 18.10
N GLN A 469 0.39 -7.69 17.44
CA GLN A 469 -0.32 -8.80 18.07
C GLN A 469 0.41 -10.12 17.80
N LEU A 470 0.50 -10.97 18.83
CA LEU A 470 1.26 -12.23 18.80
C LEU A 470 0.35 -13.39 19.25
N GLN A 471 0.12 -14.33 18.35
CA GLN A 471 -0.86 -15.40 18.54
C GLN A 471 -0.26 -16.81 18.35
N TRP A 472 -0.61 -17.71 19.27
CA TRP A 472 -0.41 -19.15 19.12
C TRP A 472 -1.75 -19.81 18.79
N SER A 473 -1.74 -20.78 17.88
CA SER A 473 -2.94 -21.57 17.57
C SER A 473 -3.40 -22.35 18.81
N THR A 474 -4.72 -22.53 18.96
CA THR A 474 -5.33 -23.27 20.09
C THR A 474 -5.52 -24.77 19.82
N LEU A 475 -4.83 -25.33 18.83
CA LEU A 475 -4.91 -26.74 18.42
C LEU A 475 -3.48 -27.34 18.39
N SER A 476 -3.15 -28.40 19.13
CA SER A 476 -3.73 -28.95 20.37
C SER A 476 -2.60 -29.58 21.20
N LEU A 477 -2.90 -29.97 22.44
CA LEU A 477 -2.18 -31.06 23.11
C LEU A 477 -2.56 -32.42 22.47
#